data_AF-A0A9E7D1J3-F1
#
_entry.id   AF-A0A9E7D1J3-F1
#
_cell.length_a   1.000
_cell.length_b   1.000
_cell.length_c   1.000
_cell.angle_alpha   90.00
_cell.angle_beta   90.00
_cell.angle_gamma   90.00
#
_symmetry.space_group_name_H-M   'P 1'
#
loop_
_entity.id
_entity.type
_entity.pdbx_description
1 polymer ?
#
loop_
_entity_poly.entity_id
_entity_poly.type
_entity_poly.pdbx_seq_one_letter_code
_entity_poly.pdbx_strand_id
1 'polypeptide(L)'
;METNRQKKIGGVIQKDIAEILQGILRDNSIKGILVSVTKVYVTTDLSEAKVYLSIFPNKESDRLLEEIRLQQHFIKHQLAVRTKNQLRRVPELNFYIDDSLEYIDNIEKSLKRNENPIENRDLLDKRKKS
;
A
#
# COMPACT_ATOMS: atom_id res chain seq x y z
N MET A 1 5.12 -19.64 -0.03
CA MET A 1 5.02 -19.29 1.41
C MET A 1 6.12 -18.28 1.73
N GLU A 2 5.80 -17.24 2.49
CA GLU A 2 6.78 -16.22 2.91
C GLU A 2 7.67 -16.77 4.04
N THR A 3 8.97 -16.56 3.94
CA THR A 3 9.96 -17.00 4.95
C THR A 3 9.89 -16.14 6.20
N ASN A 4 10.31 -16.67 7.36
CA ASN A 4 10.42 -15.88 8.60
C ASN A 4 11.33 -14.66 8.46
N ARG A 5 12.35 -14.75 7.61
CA ARG A 5 13.25 -13.63 7.31
C ARG A 5 12.54 -12.51 6.54
N GLN A 6 11.74 -12.85 5.53
CA GLN A 6 10.92 -11.88 4.79
C GLN A 6 9.93 -11.16 5.73
N LYS A 7 9.23 -11.90 6.59
CA LYS A 7 8.28 -11.31 7.54
C LYS A 7 8.95 -10.31 8.49
N LYS A 8 10.13 -10.69 9.02
CA LYS A 8 10.88 -9.82 9.93
C LYS A 8 11.35 -8.54 9.23
N ILE A 9 11.86 -8.66 8.01
CA ILE A 9 12.33 -7.52 7.22
C ILE A 9 11.15 -6.63 6.80
N GLY A 10 10.05 -7.22 6.34
CA GLY A 10 8.82 -6.50 6.01
C GLY A 10 8.30 -5.70 7.19
N GLY A 11 8.29 -6.27 8.40
CA GLY A 11 7.87 -5.56 9.62
C GLY A 11 8.79 -4.38 10.00
N VAL A 12 10.11 -4.53 9.84
CA VAL A 12 11.06 -3.42 10.05
C VAL A 12 10.80 -2.30 9.02
N ILE A 13 10.73 -2.66 7.73
CA ILE A 13 10.48 -1.69 6.65
C ILE A 13 9.13 -0.99 6.86
N GLN A 14 8.09 -1.72 7.26
CA GLN A 14 6.77 -1.16 7.53
C GLN A 14 6.82 -0.08 8.61
N LYS A 15 7.48 -0.36 9.74
CA LYS A 15 7.62 0.58 10.84
C LYS A 15 8.43 1.82 10.41
N ASP A 16 9.58 1.61 9.78
CA ASP A 16 10.47 2.71 9.41
C ASP A 16 9.83 3.61 8.33
N ILE A 17 9.17 3.04 7.32
CA ILE A 17 8.46 3.82 6.31
C ILE A 17 7.32 4.60 6.93
N ALA A 18 6.55 4.01 7.85
CA ALA A 18 5.46 4.72 8.52
C ALA A 18 5.97 5.96 9.28
N GLU A 19 7.08 5.84 10.00
CA GLU A 19 7.71 6.97 10.69
C GLU A 19 8.26 8.03 9.73
N ILE A 20 8.89 7.61 8.61
CA ILE A 20 9.40 8.53 7.59
C ILE A 20 8.25 9.32 6.97
N LEU A 21 7.17 8.65 6.55
CA LEU A 21 6.01 9.31 5.95
C LEU A 21 5.34 10.28 6.92
N GLN A 22 5.19 9.90 8.20
CA GLN A 22 4.67 10.83 9.22
C GLN A 22 5.57 12.04 9.44
N GLY A 23 6.90 11.88 9.34
CA GLY A 23 7.84 13.01 9.38
C GLY A 23 7.62 13.97 8.21
N ILE A 24 7.56 13.43 6.98
CA ILE A 24 7.33 14.21 5.77
C ILE A 24 6.00 14.99 5.84
N LEU A 25 4.92 14.36 6.32
CA LEU A 25 3.63 15.04 6.47
C LEU A 25 3.68 16.20 7.48
N ARG A 26 4.40 16.01 8.60
CA ARG A 26 4.61 17.06 9.60
C ARG A 26 5.41 18.23 9.03
N ASP A 27 6.50 17.94 8.32
CA ASP A 27 7.38 18.97 7.74
C ASP A 27 6.65 19.80 6.67
N ASN A 28 5.80 19.16 5.86
CA ASN A 28 4.99 19.84 4.85
C ASN A 28 3.72 20.50 5.42
N SER A 29 3.50 20.44 6.75
CA SER A 29 2.33 21.02 7.43
C SER A 29 0.98 20.60 6.84
N ILE A 30 0.91 19.39 6.27
CA ILE A 30 -0.30 18.84 5.65
C ILE A 30 -1.26 18.42 6.77
N LYS A 31 -2.32 19.21 6.98
CA LYS A 31 -3.36 18.94 7.99
C LYS A 31 -4.56 18.25 7.36
N GLY A 32 -5.10 17.23 8.04
CA GLY A 32 -6.31 16.53 7.61
C GLY A 32 -6.09 15.31 6.72
N ILE A 33 -4.83 15.01 6.35
CA ILE A 33 -4.45 13.80 5.63
C ILE A 33 -3.73 12.85 6.58
N LEU A 34 -4.20 11.60 6.64
CA LEU A 34 -3.59 10.50 7.36
C LEU A 34 -3.04 9.49 6.37
N VAL A 35 -1.75 9.18 6.47
CA VAL A 35 -1.10 8.12 5.69
C VAL A 35 -0.61 7.05 6.64
N SER A 36 -1.03 5.81 6.37
CA SER A 36 -0.67 4.63 7.14
C SER A 36 -0.12 3.54 6.21
N VAL A 37 0.87 2.78 6.67
CA VAL A 37 1.39 1.62 5.93
C VAL A 37 0.67 0.36 6.40
N THR A 38 -0.22 -0.20 5.58
CA THR A 38 -1.00 -1.38 5.98
C THR A 38 -0.19 -2.66 5.89
N LYS A 39 0.56 -2.83 4.79
CA LYS A 39 1.29 -4.07 4.52
C LYS A 39 2.53 -3.82 3.69
N VAL A 40 3.58 -4.58 3.98
CA VAL A 40 4.79 -4.62 3.15
C VAL A 40 5.05 -6.05 2.73
N TYR A 41 5.13 -6.27 1.42
CA TYR A 41 5.50 -7.57 0.85
C TYR A 41 6.90 -7.48 0.25
N VAL A 42 7.79 -8.36 0.67
CA VAL A 42 9.18 -8.40 0.20
C VAL A 42 9.41 -9.65 -0.64
N THR A 43 10.07 -9.49 -1.78
CA THR A 43 10.43 -10.62 -2.66
C THR A 43 11.39 -11.60 -1.98
N THR A 44 11.48 -12.82 -2.51
CA THR A 44 12.29 -13.90 -1.92
C THR A 44 13.79 -13.59 -1.92
N ASP A 45 14.26 -12.85 -2.92
CA ASP A 45 15.62 -12.35 -3.06
C ASP A 45 15.86 -11.04 -2.29
N LEU A 46 14.83 -10.48 -1.64
CA LEU A 46 14.83 -9.19 -0.94
C LEU A 46 15.28 -8.00 -1.79
N SER A 47 15.17 -8.10 -3.12
CA SER A 47 15.54 -7.00 -4.02
C SER A 47 14.44 -5.95 -4.13
N GLU A 48 13.18 -6.34 -3.94
CA GLU A 48 12.01 -5.48 -4.08
C GLU A 48 11.07 -5.60 -2.88
N ALA A 49 10.44 -4.47 -2.53
CA ALA A 49 9.42 -4.38 -1.51
C ALA A 49 8.21 -3.61 -2.04
N LYS A 50 7.04 -4.26 -2.03
CA LYS A 50 5.75 -3.65 -2.34
C LYS A 50 5.15 -3.13 -1.04
N VAL A 51 4.90 -1.83 -0.98
CA VAL A 51 4.41 -1.11 0.20
C VAL A 51 2.99 -0.65 -0.10
N TYR A 52 2.04 -1.14 0.69
CA TYR A 52 0.62 -0.80 0.59
C TYR A 52 0.30 0.31 1.59
N LEU A 53 -0.28 1.39 1.10
CA LEU A 53 -0.59 2.60 1.84
C LEU A 53 -2.10 2.79 1.93
N SER A 54 -2.58 3.04 3.14
CA SER A 54 -3.93 3.54 3.39
C SER A 54 -3.86 5.05 3.57
N ILE A 55 -4.57 5.80 2.72
CA ILE A 55 -4.59 7.26 2.71
C ILE A 55 -6.00 7.73 3.00
N PHE A 56 -6.18 8.57 4.02
CA PHE A 56 -7.47 9.15 4.39
C PHE A 56 -7.36 10.67 4.40
N PRO A 57 -8.26 11.42 3.72
CA PRO A 57 -9.40 10.95 2.94
C PRO A 57 -9.04 10.35 1.57
N ASN A 58 -9.81 9.36 1.09
CA ASN A 58 -9.57 8.65 -0.18
C ASN A 58 -9.53 9.56 -1.41
N LYS A 59 -10.14 10.75 -1.38
CA LYS A 59 -10.16 11.67 -2.53
C LYS A 59 -8.77 12.18 -2.91
N GLU A 60 -7.82 12.15 -1.98
CA GLU A 60 -6.46 12.65 -2.20
C GLU A 60 -5.43 11.51 -2.38
N SER A 61 -5.89 10.25 -2.40
CA SER A 61 -5.03 9.07 -2.43
C SER A 61 -4.13 9.03 -3.67
N ASP A 62 -4.70 9.23 -4.86
CA ASP A 62 -3.95 9.17 -6.13
C ASP A 62 -2.89 10.26 -6.22
N ARG A 63 -3.28 11.50 -5.88
CA ARG A 63 -2.36 12.64 -5.86
C ARG A 63 -1.19 12.39 -4.91
N LEU A 64 -1.49 11.96 -3.69
CA LEU A 64 -0.46 11.75 -2.68
C LEU A 64 0.42 10.54 -3.02
N LEU A 65 -0.13 9.52 -3.66
CA LEU A 65 0.65 8.39 -4.17
C LEU A 65 1.68 8.86 -5.22
N GLU A 66 1.29 9.75 -6.14
CA GLU A 66 2.23 10.33 -7.10
C GLU A 66 3.32 11.16 -6.41
N GLU A 67 2.97 11.99 -5.44
CA GLU A 67 3.93 12.76 -4.65
C GLU A 67 4.93 11.83 -3.92
N ILE A 68 4.45 10.73 -3.32
CA ILE A 68 5.29 9.73 -2.66
C ILE A 68 6.21 9.02 -3.67
N ARG A 69 5.72 8.73 -4.88
CA ARG A 69 6.53 8.13 -5.95
C ARG A 69 7.64 9.07 -6.42
N LEU A 70 7.37 10.37 -6.53
CA LEU A 70 8.40 11.38 -6.84
C LEU A 70 9.48 11.44 -5.74
N GLN A 71 9.08 11.25 -4.49
CA GLN A 71 9.99 11.23 -3.33
C GLN A 71 10.58 9.85 -3.01
N GLN A 72 10.35 8.83 -3.85
CA GLN A 72 10.77 7.46 -3.60
C GLN A 72 12.28 7.34 -3.30
N HIS A 73 13.12 8.07 -4.04
CA HIS A 73 14.57 8.08 -3.82
C HIS A 73 14.95 8.63 -2.43
N PHE A 74 14.29 9.71 -2.00
CA PHE A 74 14.51 10.30 -0.68
C PHE A 74 14.08 9.34 0.43
N ILE A 75 12.89 8.75 0.31
CA ILE A 75 12.36 7.77 1.27
C ILE A 75 13.30 6.56 1.38
N LYS A 76 13.78 6.04 0.24
CA LYS A 76 14.75 4.94 0.19
C LYS A 76 16.06 5.31 0.88
N HIS A 77 16.58 6.52 0.67
CA HIS A 77 17.79 6.98 1.34
C HIS A 77 17.59 7.07 2.86
N GLN A 78 16.49 7.66 3.32
CA GLN A 78 16.15 7.71 4.75
C GLN A 78 16.05 6.31 5.37
N LEU A 79 15.39 5.39 4.66
CA LEU A 79 15.30 3.99 5.09
C LEU A 79 16.68 3.33 5.15
N ALA A 80 17.58 3.59 4.18
CA ALA A 80 18.94 3.05 4.17
C ALA A 80 19.76 3.52 5.37
N VAL A 81 19.65 4.80 5.75
CA VAL A 81 20.34 5.33 6.93
C VAL A 81 19.86 4.66 8.20
N ARG A 82 18.54 4.45 8.35
CA ARG A 82 17.95 3.81 9.54
C ARG A 82 18.27 2.32 9.63
N THR A 83 18.21 1.63 8.49
CA THR A 83 18.39 0.17 8.41
C THR A 83 19.83 -0.28 8.16
N LYS A 84 20.80 0.64 8.14
CA LYS A 84 22.21 0.35 7.79
C LYS A 84 22.85 -0.81 8.55
N ASN A 85 22.45 -1.02 9.80
CA ASN A 85 22.98 -2.09 10.67
C ASN A 85 22.18 -3.40 10.56
N GLN A 86 21.02 -3.37 9.91
CA GLN A 86 20.07 -4.49 9.83
C GLN A 86 20.02 -5.12 8.43
N LEU A 87 20.22 -4.30 7.39
CA LEU A 87 20.12 -4.70 5.99
C LEU A 87 21.43 -4.45 5.25
N ARG A 88 21.91 -5.46 4.53
CA ARG A 88 23.06 -5.33 3.62
C ARG A 88 22.73 -4.49 2.39
N ARG A 89 21.50 -4.61 1.89
CA ARG A 89 20.97 -3.87 0.74
C ARG A 89 19.51 -3.51 1.04
N VAL A 90 19.15 -2.27 0.77
CA VAL A 90 17.75 -1.82 0.85
C VAL A 90 17.04 -2.22 -0.44
N PRO A 91 15.86 -2.86 -0.37
CA PRO A 91 15.08 -3.19 -1.56
C PRO A 91 14.62 -1.94 -2.31
N GLU A 92 14.29 -2.09 -3.59
CA GLU A 92 13.51 -1.07 -4.29
C GLU A 92 12.09 -1.02 -3.69
N LEU A 93 11.63 0.19 -3.39
CA LEU A 93 10.33 0.42 -2.78
C LEU A 93 9.31 0.75 -3.86
N ASN A 94 8.25 -0.04 -3.96
CA ASN A 94 7.13 0.20 -4.87
C ASN A 94 5.87 0.49 -4.06
N PHE A 95 5.26 1.66 -4.26
CA PHE A 95 4.10 2.11 -3.49
C PHE A 95 2.78 1.87 -4.23
N TYR A 96 1.80 1.38 -3.48
CA TYR A 96 0.44 1.08 -3.93
C TYR A 96 -0.57 1.59 -2.90
N ILE A 97 -1.75 1.99 -3.35
CA ILE A 97 -2.88 2.26 -2.47
C ILE A 97 -3.48 0.92 -2.06
N ASP A 98 -3.88 0.83 -0.80
CA ASP A 98 -4.62 -0.29 -0.26
C ASP A 98 -6.13 -0.07 -0.43
N ASP A 99 -6.71 -0.66 -1.48
CA ASP A 99 -8.14 -0.65 -1.79
C ASP A 99 -8.87 -1.87 -1.21
N SER A 100 -8.19 -2.70 -0.40
CA SER A 100 -8.74 -3.95 0.14
C SER A 100 -10.07 -3.77 0.86
N LEU A 101 -10.21 -2.68 1.63
CA LEU A 101 -11.44 -2.39 2.37
C LEU A 101 -12.61 -2.06 1.43
N GLU A 102 -12.35 -1.27 0.39
CA GLU A 102 -13.36 -0.94 -0.62
C GLU A 102 -13.76 -2.18 -1.42
N TYR A 103 -12.80 -3.04 -1.75
CA TYR A 103 -13.06 -4.32 -2.38
C TYR A 103 -13.93 -5.24 -1.51
N ILE A 104 -13.63 -5.34 -0.21
CA ILE A 104 -14.42 -6.15 0.73
C ILE A 104 -15.84 -5.58 0.87
N ASP A 105 -16.01 -4.27 1.00
CA ASP A 105 -17.32 -3.63 1.09
C ASP A 105 -18.17 -3.89 -0.17
N ASN A 106 -17.54 -3.81 -1.35
CA ASN A 106 -18.20 -4.15 -2.61
C ASN A 106 -18.64 -5.62 -2.67
N ILE A 107 -17.85 -6.55 -2.14
CA ILE A 107 -18.24 -7.96 -2.01
C ILE A 107 -19.43 -8.09 -1.06
N GLU A 108 -19.36 -7.51 0.15
CA GLU A 108 -20.44 -7.58 1.12
C GLU A 108 -21.75 -7.01 0.57
N LYS A 109 -21.67 -5.86 -0.11
CA LYS A 109 -22.82 -5.24 -0.77
C LYS A 109 -23.41 -6.13 -1.85
N SER A 110 -22.56 -6.84 -2.60
CA SER A 110 -23.00 -7.80 -3.61
C SER A 110 -23.64 -9.04 -2.99
N LEU A 111 -23.09 -9.55 -1.88
CA LEU A 111 -23.64 -10.71 -1.14
C LEU A 111 -24.96 -10.40 -0.43
N LYS A 112 -25.17 -9.16 0.02
CA LYS A 112 -26.41 -8.71 0.67
C LYS A 112 -27.54 -8.41 -0.32
N ARG A 113 -27.28 -8.37 -1.63
CA ARG A 113 -28.34 -8.24 -2.62
C ARG A 113 -29.16 -9.53 -2.64
N ASN A 114 -30.49 -9.40 -2.64
CA ASN A 114 -31.42 -10.52 -2.82
C ASN A 114 -31.44 -11.05 -4.26
N GLU A 115 -30.65 -10.46 -5.15
CA GLU A 115 -30.65 -10.71 -6.58
C GLU A 115 -29.51 -11.67 -6.90
N ASN A 116 -29.84 -12.87 -7.41
CA ASN A 116 -28.85 -13.88 -7.76
C ASN A 116 -28.47 -13.75 -9.25
N PRO A 117 -27.29 -13.20 -9.60
CA PRO A 117 -26.87 -13.04 -10.99
C PRO A 117 -26.61 -14.36 -11.73
N ILE A 118 -26.56 -15.50 -11.00
CA ILE A 118 -26.50 -16.84 -11.61
C ILE A 118 -27.88 -17.22 -12.18
N GLU A 119 -28.96 -16.82 -11.50
CA GLU A 119 -30.34 -17.09 -11.94
C GLU A 119 -30.85 -16.03 -12.92
N ASN A 120 -30.49 -14.77 -12.72
CA ASN A 120 -30.84 -13.67 -13.61
C ASN A 120 -29.59 -13.03 -14.23
N ARG A 121 -29.25 -13.49 -15.45
CA ARG A 121 -28.04 -13.09 -16.18
C ARG A 121 -28.06 -11.63 -16.65
N ASP A 122 -29.21 -10.97 -16.64
CA ASP A 122 -29.36 -9.56 -17.03
C ASP A 122 -28.76 -8.59 -16.00
N LEU A 123 -28.48 -9.08 -14.79
CA LEU A 123 -27.83 -8.34 -13.70
C LEU A 123 -26.30 -8.23 -13.87
N LEU A 124 -25.72 -8.98 -14.81
CA LEU A 124 -24.29 -8.97 -15.07
C LEU A 124 -23.91 -7.80 -15.96
N ASP A 125 -22.85 -7.08 -15.59
CA ASP A 125 -22.26 -6.06 -16.45
C ASP A 125 -21.88 -6.66 -17.81
N LYS A 126 -22.27 -5.98 -18.89
CA LYS A 126 -21.89 -6.39 -20.24
C LYS A 126 -20.37 -6.37 -20.34
N ARG A 127 -19.79 -7.52 -20.69
CA ARG A 127 -18.34 -7.67 -20.92
C ARG A 127 -17.85 -6.52 -21.80
N LYS A 128 -16.89 -5.72 -21.30
CA LYS A 128 -16.20 -4.75 -22.14
C LYS A 128 -15.58 -5.51 -23.32
N LYS A 129 -16.02 -5.19 -24.54
CA LYS A 129 -15.36 -5.69 -25.75
C LYS A 129 -13.93 -5.15 -25.74
N SER A 130 -12.98 -6.08 -25.87
CA SER A 130 -11.56 -5.76 -26.01
C SER A 130 -11.29 -4.97 -27.28
#